data_AF-A0A948F528-F1
#
_entry.id   AF-A0A948F528-F1
#
_cell.length_a   1.000
_cell.length_b   1.000
_cell.length_c   1.000
_cell.angle_alpha   90.00
_cell.angle_beta   90.00
_cell.angle_gamma   90.00
#
_symmetry.space_group_name_H-M   'P 1'
#
loop_
_entity.id
_entity.type
_entity.pdbx_description
1 polymer ?
#
loop_
_entity_poly.entity_id
_entity_poly.type
_entity_poly.pdbx_seq_one_letter_code
_entity_poly.pdbx_strand_id
1 'polypeptide(L)'
;MIAISFVAGLFSMLPVFGYKYVYVHFLPQLSEVRILESLLQSAFFDGLLFFFVNMLIVVSILTLFSGTISLLMTHFKHETLQNIRNALKDDEFEYVTMSSMLALLIFSEKLLEKFLDVSIIHTMVGVIMFLAVIEEYVKHLTVRFIDDKKLKDVDDAITLSIVVGLAFAFVETIIYAINTGDMAIVLPRALLTMPIHLICSGIFGYYYGLASFAKPILAAECKEKKYQIKFKWFHTILRMKKSDVYEEEKIAQGLVMATLFHTAANILFELNLAYITVPLIVIGLMAITYYYKESHFIYRLLRKRK
;
A
#
# COMPACT_ATOMS: atom_id res chain seq x y z
N MET A 1 -16.39 4.15 -15.13
CA MET A 1 -15.13 4.08 -14.37
C MET A 1 -15.43 3.99 -12.88
N ILE A 2 -15.99 5.04 -12.26
CA ILE A 2 -16.31 5.09 -10.82
C ILE A 2 -17.04 3.84 -10.28
N ALA A 3 -18.13 3.40 -10.91
CA ALA A 3 -18.86 2.21 -10.44
C ALA A 3 -18.02 0.92 -10.46
N ILE A 4 -17.18 0.73 -11.48
CA ILE A 4 -16.30 -0.43 -11.61
C ILE A 4 -15.17 -0.35 -10.57
N SER A 5 -14.60 0.84 -10.37
CA SER A 5 -13.57 1.09 -9.36
C SER A 5 -14.08 0.84 -7.94
N PHE A 6 -15.33 1.25 -7.67
CA PHE A 6 -15.99 0.98 -6.40
C PHE A 6 -16.19 -0.52 -6.20
N VAL A 7 -16.75 -1.24 -7.18
CA VAL A 7 -16.92 -2.70 -7.09
C VAL A 7 -15.59 -3.43 -6.89
N ALA A 8 -14.54 -3.06 -7.64
CA ALA A 8 -13.20 -3.63 -7.46
C ALA A 8 -12.65 -3.37 -6.05
N GLY A 9 -12.87 -2.18 -5.50
CA GLY A 9 -12.53 -1.84 -4.12
C GLY A 9 -13.35 -2.58 -3.06
N LEU A 10 -14.53 -3.15 -3.38
CA LEU A 10 -15.22 -4.06 -2.46
C LEU A 10 -14.49 -5.41 -2.37
N PHE A 11 -14.00 -5.91 -3.52
CA PHE A 11 -13.30 -7.19 -3.60
C PHE A 11 -11.87 -7.15 -3.07
N SER A 12 -11.28 -5.97 -2.92
CA SER A 12 -9.95 -5.79 -2.34
C SER A 12 -9.91 -6.13 -0.84
N MET A 13 -11.05 -6.36 -0.17
CA MET A 13 -11.10 -6.84 1.22
C MET A 13 -11.01 -8.36 1.39
N LEU A 14 -11.48 -9.15 0.40
CA LEU A 14 -11.33 -10.62 0.39
C LEU A 14 -9.94 -11.18 0.78
N PRO A 15 -8.82 -10.58 0.35
CA PRO A 15 -7.48 -11.11 0.58
C PRO A 15 -7.01 -10.84 2.00
N VAL A 16 -7.41 -9.71 2.56
CA VAL A 16 -7.15 -9.36 3.95
C VAL A 16 -7.88 -10.37 4.86
N PHE A 17 -9.10 -10.77 4.50
CA PHE A 17 -9.81 -11.84 5.20
C PHE A 17 -9.19 -13.21 4.99
N GLY A 18 -8.79 -13.53 3.76
CA GLY A 18 -8.07 -14.77 3.46
C GLY A 18 -6.78 -14.87 4.27
N TYR A 19 -5.98 -13.80 4.31
CA TYR A 19 -4.78 -13.71 5.13
C TYR A 19 -5.11 -13.85 6.61
N LYS A 20 -6.09 -13.10 7.15
CA LYS A 20 -6.50 -13.20 8.56
C LYS A 20 -6.93 -14.62 8.93
N TYR A 21 -7.69 -15.28 8.06
CA TYR A 21 -8.11 -16.67 8.24
C TYR A 21 -6.90 -17.62 8.27
N VAL A 22 -6.01 -17.50 7.29
CA VAL A 22 -4.77 -18.31 7.20
C VAL A 22 -3.87 -18.05 8.40
N TYR A 23 -3.73 -16.80 8.82
CA TYR A 23 -2.92 -16.40 9.95
C TYR A 23 -3.43 -17.00 11.26
N VAL A 24 -4.74 -16.98 11.50
CA VAL A 24 -5.32 -17.53 12.73
C VAL A 24 -5.27 -19.06 12.76
N HIS A 25 -5.44 -19.73 11.61
CA HIS A 25 -5.63 -21.19 11.57
C HIS A 25 -4.38 -21.99 11.20
N PHE A 26 -3.39 -21.39 10.51
CA PHE A 26 -2.28 -22.14 9.91
C PHE A 26 -0.88 -21.56 10.20
N LEU A 27 -0.70 -20.23 10.28
CA LEU A 27 0.62 -19.65 10.56
C LEU A 27 1.25 -20.04 11.91
N PRO A 28 0.51 -20.23 13.03
CA PRO A 28 1.10 -20.62 14.31
C PRO A 28 1.82 -21.98 14.24
N GLN A 29 1.45 -22.82 13.27
CA GLN A 29 2.06 -24.13 13.03
C GLN A 29 3.29 -24.03 12.11
N LEU A 30 3.35 -23.00 11.24
CA LEU A 30 4.45 -22.77 10.31
C LEU A 30 5.66 -22.07 10.98
N SER A 31 5.44 -21.33 12.06
CA SER A 31 6.53 -20.73 12.86
C SER A 31 7.40 -21.77 13.59
N GLU A 32 6.99 -23.04 13.65
CA GLU A 32 7.73 -24.13 14.32
C GLU A 32 8.65 -24.94 13.38
N VAL A 33 8.82 -24.53 12.12
CA VAL A 33 9.61 -25.29 11.13
C VAL A 33 11.12 -25.11 11.37
N ARG A 34 11.69 -25.95 12.24
CA ARG A 34 13.13 -26.06 12.62
C ARG A 34 14.05 -26.63 11.53
N ILE A 35 13.87 -26.27 10.26
CA ILE A 35 14.62 -26.92 9.16
C ILE A 35 16.03 -26.34 8.97
N LEU A 36 16.33 -25.16 9.52
CA LEU A 36 17.60 -24.43 9.28
C LEU A 36 18.41 -24.08 10.54
N GLU A 37 17.98 -24.56 11.71
CA GLU A 37 18.58 -24.26 13.03
C GLU A 37 20.07 -24.64 13.14
N SER A 38 20.54 -25.57 12.31
CA SER A 38 21.95 -26.01 12.31
C SER A 38 22.89 -25.17 11.44
N LEU A 39 22.36 -24.38 10.50
CA LEU A 39 23.17 -23.60 9.54
C LEU A 39 23.47 -22.17 10.01
N LEU A 40 22.82 -21.73 11.08
CA LEU A 40 22.80 -20.35 11.54
C LEU A 40 23.20 -20.26 13.01
N GLN A 41 24.50 -20.17 13.26
CA GLN A 41 25.04 -20.02 14.62
C GLN A 41 25.39 -18.57 14.96
N SER A 42 24.90 -17.61 14.17
CA SER A 42 25.03 -16.19 14.50
C SER A 42 23.72 -15.47 14.26
N ALA A 43 23.25 -14.81 15.32
CA ALA A 43 21.97 -14.11 15.37
C ALA A 43 21.73 -13.08 14.25
N PHE A 44 22.80 -12.59 13.61
CA PHE A 44 22.69 -11.73 12.44
C PHE A 44 22.24 -12.50 11.20
N PHE A 45 22.86 -13.66 10.94
CA PHE A 45 22.50 -14.49 9.80
C PHE A 45 21.14 -15.17 10.02
N ASP A 46 20.76 -15.49 11.27
CA ASP A 46 19.42 -16.02 11.59
C ASP A 46 18.32 -15.05 11.18
N GLY A 47 18.43 -13.80 11.62
CA GLY A 47 17.49 -12.74 11.26
C GLY A 47 17.48 -12.46 9.75
N LEU A 48 18.64 -12.54 9.09
CA LEU A 48 18.76 -12.33 7.64
C LEU A 48 18.12 -13.46 6.82
N LEU A 49 18.33 -14.73 7.20
CA LEU A 49 17.70 -15.85 6.51
C LEU A 49 16.18 -15.85 6.76
N PHE A 50 15.76 -15.60 8.00
CA PHE A 50 14.35 -15.44 8.33
C PHE A 50 13.71 -14.31 7.52
N PHE A 51 14.40 -13.16 7.38
CA PHE A 51 14.01 -12.07 6.51
C PHE A 51 13.79 -12.55 5.07
N PHE A 52 14.75 -13.25 4.46
CA PHE A 52 14.64 -13.67 3.05
C PHE A 52 13.59 -14.76 2.80
N VAL A 53 13.43 -15.72 3.72
CA VAL A 53 12.40 -16.76 3.61
C VAL A 53 11.00 -16.17 3.72
N ASN A 54 10.76 -15.30 4.71
CA ASN A 54 9.48 -14.62 4.84
C ASN A 54 9.20 -13.69 3.66
N MET A 55 10.21 -12.97 3.18
CA MET A 55 10.12 -12.18 1.94
C MET A 55 9.66 -13.05 0.77
N LEU A 56 10.25 -14.23 0.56
CA LEU A 56 9.88 -15.14 -0.53
C LEU A 56 8.44 -15.66 -0.40
N ILE A 57 8.02 -16.03 0.82
CA ILE A 57 6.65 -16.49 1.09
C ILE A 57 5.64 -15.37 0.82
N VAL A 58 5.91 -14.17 1.32
CA VAL A 58 5.08 -12.98 1.12
C VAL A 58 4.97 -12.63 -0.36
N VAL A 59 6.09 -12.56 -1.10
CA VAL A 59 6.07 -12.37 -2.56
C VAL A 59 5.16 -13.40 -3.20
N SER A 60 5.32 -14.68 -2.87
CA SER A 60 4.56 -15.78 -3.47
C SER A 60 3.05 -15.65 -3.21
N ILE A 61 2.66 -15.32 -1.97
CA ILE A 61 1.24 -15.08 -1.61
C ILE A 61 0.70 -13.89 -2.37
N LEU A 62 1.43 -12.77 -2.41
CA LEU A 62 1.00 -11.55 -3.09
C LEU A 62 0.89 -11.75 -4.61
N THR A 63 1.78 -12.53 -5.23
CA THR A 63 1.71 -12.89 -6.65
C THR A 63 0.50 -13.78 -6.95
N LEU A 64 0.25 -14.82 -6.14
CA LEU A 64 -0.94 -15.66 -6.27
C LEU A 64 -2.23 -14.84 -6.10
N PHE A 65 -2.19 -13.92 -5.15
CA PHE A 65 -3.29 -13.02 -4.85
C PHE A 65 -3.58 -12.05 -5.99
N SER A 66 -2.55 -11.36 -6.48
CA SER A 66 -2.58 -10.52 -7.68
C SER A 66 -3.18 -11.28 -8.87
N GLY A 67 -2.73 -12.52 -9.10
CA GLY A 67 -3.30 -13.42 -10.10
C GLY A 67 -4.79 -13.73 -9.90
N THR A 68 -5.25 -13.84 -8.66
CA THR A 68 -6.66 -14.09 -8.32
C THR A 68 -7.55 -12.87 -8.54
N ILE A 69 -7.14 -11.66 -8.12
CA ILE A 69 -7.88 -10.43 -8.47
C ILE A 69 -7.95 -10.31 -9.99
N SER A 70 -6.82 -10.53 -10.65
CA SER A 70 -6.74 -10.50 -12.11
C SER A 70 -7.81 -11.39 -12.77
N LEU A 71 -7.94 -12.66 -12.33
CA LEU A 71 -8.95 -13.57 -12.84
C LEU A 71 -10.38 -13.08 -12.58
N LEU A 72 -10.65 -12.57 -11.36
CA LEU A 72 -11.94 -11.99 -11.01
C LEU A 72 -12.28 -10.77 -11.88
N MET A 73 -11.34 -9.85 -12.04
CA MET A 73 -11.50 -8.62 -12.81
C MET A 73 -11.63 -8.87 -14.32
N THR A 74 -11.05 -9.97 -14.81
CA THR A 74 -11.23 -10.45 -16.19
C THR A 74 -12.68 -10.82 -16.47
N HIS A 75 -13.40 -11.37 -15.48
CA HIS A 75 -14.82 -11.68 -15.62
C HIS A 75 -15.68 -10.40 -15.78
N PHE A 76 -15.27 -9.28 -15.17
CA PHE A 76 -16.01 -8.02 -15.19
C PHE A 76 -15.69 -7.12 -16.40
N LYS A 77 -14.58 -7.33 -17.11
CA LYS A 77 -14.23 -6.55 -18.32
C LYS A 77 -13.26 -7.34 -19.23
N HIS A 78 -13.61 -7.44 -20.51
CA HIS A 78 -12.76 -8.06 -21.54
C HIS A 78 -11.44 -7.30 -21.81
N GLU A 79 -11.41 -5.97 -21.59
CA GLU A 79 -10.20 -5.15 -21.76
C GLU A 79 -9.19 -5.29 -20.60
N THR A 80 -9.56 -5.90 -19.47
CA THR A 80 -8.72 -5.95 -18.27
C THR A 80 -7.55 -6.94 -18.37
N LEU A 81 -7.68 -8.02 -19.15
CA LEU A 81 -6.65 -9.06 -19.31
C LEU A 81 -5.31 -8.50 -19.79
N GLN A 82 -5.34 -7.50 -20.67
CA GLN A 82 -4.13 -6.87 -21.19
C GLN A 82 -3.48 -5.94 -20.16
N ASN A 83 -4.29 -5.25 -19.35
CA ASN A 83 -3.79 -4.42 -18.25
C ASN A 83 -3.19 -5.27 -17.14
N ILE A 84 -3.87 -6.36 -16.78
CA ILE A 84 -3.39 -7.41 -15.89
C ILE A 84 -2.05 -7.97 -16.35
N ARG A 85 -1.95 -8.35 -17.63
CA ARG A 85 -0.71 -8.91 -18.19
C ARG A 85 0.44 -7.91 -18.15
N ASN A 86 0.15 -6.62 -18.36
CA ASN A 86 1.16 -5.58 -18.30
C ASN A 86 1.56 -5.27 -16.85
N ALA A 87 0.60 -5.19 -15.92
CA ALA A 87 0.86 -5.05 -14.49
C ALA A 87 1.80 -6.18 -14.02
N LEU A 88 1.39 -7.43 -14.20
CA LEU A 88 2.19 -8.61 -13.81
C LEU A 88 3.58 -8.70 -14.46
N LYS A 89 3.78 -8.10 -15.65
CA LYS A 89 5.08 -8.07 -16.33
C LYS A 89 6.03 -7.00 -15.81
N ASP A 90 5.48 -5.89 -15.30
CA ASP A 90 6.24 -4.73 -14.84
C ASP A 90 6.37 -4.72 -13.29
N ASP A 91 5.91 -5.76 -12.59
CA ASP A 91 5.71 -5.80 -11.13
C ASP A 91 6.92 -6.27 -10.28
N GLU A 92 8.03 -6.72 -10.88
CA GLU A 92 9.13 -7.33 -10.10
C GLU A 92 9.66 -6.40 -8.99
N PHE A 93 9.74 -5.10 -9.25
CA PHE A 93 10.22 -4.10 -8.29
C PHE A 93 9.21 -3.74 -7.20
N GLU A 94 7.91 -3.80 -7.49
CA GLU A 94 6.86 -3.50 -6.51
C GLU A 94 6.67 -4.62 -5.50
N TYR A 95 6.69 -5.89 -5.97
CA TYR A 95 6.71 -7.04 -5.06
C TYR A 95 7.96 -7.01 -4.18
N VAL A 96 9.11 -6.62 -4.74
CA VAL A 96 10.35 -6.42 -3.97
C VAL A 96 10.20 -5.30 -2.94
N THR A 97 9.60 -4.15 -3.30
CA THR A 97 9.38 -3.04 -2.37
C THR A 97 8.50 -3.45 -1.20
N MET A 98 7.33 -4.04 -1.46
CA MET A 98 6.42 -4.53 -0.42
C MET A 98 7.08 -5.59 0.46
N SER A 99 7.77 -6.54 -0.16
CA SER A 99 8.41 -7.62 0.58
C SER A 99 9.61 -7.11 1.38
N SER A 100 10.31 -6.07 0.90
CA SER A 100 11.34 -5.39 1.67
C SER A 100 10.76 -4.63 2.87
N MET A 101 9.58 -3.99 2.75
CA MET A 101 8.90 -3.33 3.86
C MET A 101 8.51 -4.33 4.95
N LEU A 102 7.88 -5.44 4.55
CA LEU A 102 7.48 -6.50 5.49
C LEU A 102 8.67 -7.21 6.11
N ALA A 103 9.70 -7.50 5.31
CA ALA A 103 10.89 -8.15 5.81
C ALA A 103 11.69 -7.21 6.74
N LEU A 104 11.77 -5.90 6.46
CA LEU A 104 12.37 -4.91 7.37
C LEU A 104 11.61 -4.83 8.70
N LEU A 105 10.28 -4.89 8.66
CA LEU A 105 9.45 -4.96 9.87
C LEU A 105 9.84 -6.20 10.71
N ILE A 106 9.86 -7.37 10.08
CA ILE A 106 10.22 -8.65 10.71
C ILE A 106 11.66 -8.65 11.25
N PHE A 107 12.61 -8.09 10.50
CA PHE A 107 14.00 -7.99 10.94
C PHE A 107 14.15 -7.02 12.12
N SER A 108 13.47 -5.86 12.07
CA SER A 108 13.49 -4.90 13.17
C SER A 108 12.93 -5.51 14.46
N GLU A 109 11.93 -6.39 14.34
CA GLU A 109 11.43 -7.18 15.46
C GLU A 109 12.50 -8.08 16.04
N LYS A 110 13.10 -8.97 15.23
CA LYS A 110 14.09 -9.93 15.73
C LYS A 110 15.30 -9.24 16.35
N LEU A 111 15.66 -8.08 15.82
CA LEU A 111 16.68 -7.23 16.39
C LEU A 111 16.27 -6.69 17.77
N LEU A 112 15.06 -6.13 17.89
CA LEU A 112 14.56 -5.56 19.15
C LEU A 112 14.28 -6.62 20.21
N GLU A 113 13.77 -7.79 19.84
CA GLU A 113 13.58 -8.95 20.73
C GLU A 113 14.90 -9.34 21.38
N LYS A 114 15.98 -9.40 20.60
CA LYS A 114 17.31 -9.74 21.12
C LYS A 114 17.90 -8.70 22.06
N PHE A 115 17.71 -7.41 21.78
CA PHE A 115 18.35 -6.32 22.54
C PHE A 115 17.53 -5.82 23.72
N LEU A 116 16.21 -5.88 23.62
CA LEU A 116 15.27 -5.30 24.58
C LEU A 116 14.34 -6.32 25.23
N ASP A 117 14.38 -7.60 24.81
CA ASP A 117 13.45 -8.66 25.24
C ASP A 117 11.98 -8.31 24.93
N VAL A 118 11.76 -7.58 23.81
CA VAL A 118 10.43 -7.15 23.34
C VAL A 118 10.16 -7.72 21.94
N SER A 119 9.15 -8.60 21.80
CA SER A 119 8.67 -9.05 20.48
C SER A 119 7.58 -8.11 19.94
N ILE A 120 7.83 -7.53 18.77
CA ILE A 120 6.97 -6.53 18.13
C ILE A 120 5.70 -7.15 17.54
N ILE A 121 5.73 -8.36 16.97
CA ILE A 121 4.51 -9.06 16.53
C ILE A 121 3.62 -9.43 17.73
N HIS A 122 4.19 -9.58 18.92
CA HIS A 122 3.42 -9.68 20.16
C HIS A 122 3.06 -8.31 20.77
N THR A 123 3.68 -7.22 20.31
CA THR A 123 3.23 -5.87 20.67
C THR A 123 2.06 -5.44 19.80
N MET A 124 1.09 -4.80 20.44
CA MET A 124 -0.07 -4.15 19.81
C MET A 124 0.31 -3.27 18.60
N VAL A 125 1.42 -2.53 18.69
CA VAL A 125 1.89 -1.63 17.62
C VAL A 125 2.36 -2.39 16.38
N GLY A 126 3.07 -3.51 16.55
CA GLY A 126 3.60 -4.30 15.45
C GLY A 126 2.51 -4.95 14.61
N VAL A 127 1.49 -5.52 15.27
CA VAL A 127 0.32 -6.09 14.60
C VAL A 127 -0.44 -5.04 13.80
N ILE A 128 -0.65 -3.86 14.40
CA ILE A 128 -1.34 -2.73 13.74
C ILE A 128 -0.58 -2.26 12.50
N MET A 129 0.74 -2.10 12.61
CA MET A 129 1.56 -1.66 11.48
C MET A 129 1.59 -2.71 10.36
N PHE A 130 1.74 -3.98 10.72
CA PHE A 130 1.74 -5.08 9.76
C PHE A 130 0.43 -5.15 8.97
N LEU A 131 -0.71 -5.05 9.66
CA LEU A 131 -2.02 -5.03 9.02
C LEU A 131 -2.15 -3.83 8.08
N ALA A 132 -1.76 -2.63 8.53
CA ALA A 132 -1.80 -1.42 7.71
C ALA A 132 -0.99 -1.55 6.42
N VAL A 133 0.21 -2.15 6.46
CA VAL A 133 1.04 -2.39 5.26
C VAL A 133 0.29 -3.27 4.25
N ILE A 134 -0.33 -4.36 4.69
CA ILE A 134 -1.09 -5.26 3.82
C ILE A 134 -2.30 -4.54 3.22
N GLU A 135 -3.07 -3.82 4.03
CA GLU A 135 -4.27 -3.14 3.57
C GLU A 135 -3.96 -2.04 2.54
N GLU A 136 -2.93 -1.24 2.76
CA GLU A 136 -2.50 -0.23 1.79
C GLU A 136 -1.99 -0.86 0.48
N TYR A 137 -1.23 -1.96 0.58
CA TYR A 137 -0.72 -2.63 -0.62
C TYR A 137 -1.83 -3.26 -1.46
N VAL A 138 -2.82 -3.90 -0.82
CA VAL A 138 -3.96 -4.50 -1.53
C VAL A 138 -4.82 -3.44 -2.23
N LYS A 139 -5.02 -2.27 -1.61
CA LYS A 139 -5.67 -1.13 -2.26
C LYS A 139 -4.86 -0.61 -3.45
N HIS A 140 -3.54 -0.50 -3.31
CA HIS A 140 -2.65 -0.15 -4.41
C HIS A 140 -2.82 -1.11 -5.59
N LEU A 141 -2.71 -2.43 -5.37
CA LEU A 141 -2.88 -3.43 -6.42
C LEU A 141 -4.24 -3.27 -7.12
N THR A 142 -5.28 -3.00 -6.33
CA THR A 142 -6.62 -2.73 -6.86
C THR A 142 -6.58 -1.54 -7.79
N VAL A 143 -6.09 -0.36 -7.36
CA VAL A 143 -5.96 0.85 -8.19
C VAL A 143 -5.25 0.54 -9.52
N ARG A 144 -4.12 -0.17 -9.47
CA ARG A 144 -3.32 -0.55 -10.66
C ARG A 144 -4.10 -1.45 -11.63
N PHE A 145 -4.90 -2.40 -11.13
CA PHE A 145 -5.68 -3.30 -12.01
C PHE A 145 -6.87 -2.63 -12.69
N ILE A 146 -7.49 -1.64 -12.05
CA ILE A 146 -8.61 -0.88 -12.64
C ILE A 146 -8.15 0.33 -13.46
N ASP A 147 -6.93 0.81 -13.28
CA ASP A 147 -6.34 1.83 -14.12
C ASP A 147 -6.23 1.32 -15.57
N ASP A 148 -7.13 1.81 -16.42
CA ASP A 148 -7.19 1.45 -17.84
C ASP A 148 -6.33 2.36 -18.72
N LYS A 149 -5.31 3.01 -18.13
CA LYS A 149 -4.40 3.97 -18.78
C LYS A 149 -5.14 5.17 -19.39
N LYS A 150 -6.31 5.50 -18.86
CA LYS A 150 -7.13 6.67 -19.28
C LYS A 150 -7.04 7.85 -18.31
N LEU A 151 -6.20 7.76 -17.28
CA LEU A 151 -5.89 8.88 -16.40
C LEU A 151 -5.40 10.07 -17.25
N LYS A 152 -5.99 11.25 -17.05
CA LYS A 152 -5.62 12.46 -17.78
C LYS A 152 -4.57 13.28 -17.06
N ASP A 153 -4.59 13.21 -15.73
CA ASP A 153 -3.68 13.93 -14.84
C ASP A 153 -3.60 13.25 -13.45
N VAL A 154 -2.82 13.87 -12.56
CA VAL A 154 -2.61 13.37 -11.19
C VAL A 154 -3.90 13.48 -10.35
N ASP A 155 -4.82 14.39 -10.67
CA ASP A 155 -6.11 14.53 -9.96
C ASP A 155 -7.00 13.29 -10.20
N ASP A 156 -7.08 12.82 -11.45
CA ASP A 156 -7.78 11.57 -11.79
C ASP A 156 -7.24 10.37 -10.98
N ALA A 157 -5.92 10.32 -10.76
CA ALA A 157 -5.27 9.25 -9.98
C ALA A 157 -5.61 9.30 -8.48
N ILE A 158 -5.65 10.51 -7.89
CA ILE A 158 -6.10 10.73 -6.51
C ILE A 158 -7.55 10.28 -6.37
N THR A 159 -8.41 10.72 -7.29
CA THR A 159 -9.84 10.43 -7.26
C THR A 159 -10.12 8.92 -7.42
N LEU A 160 -9.43 8.25 -8.36
CA LEU A 160 -9.52 6.80 -8.53
C LEU A 160 -9.15 6.07 -7.24
N SER A 161 -8.05 6.46 -6.61
CA SER A 161 -7.55 5.81 -5.39
C SER A 161 -8.48 6.04 -4.19
N ILE A 162 -9.04 7.24 -4.04
CA ILE A 162 -10.05 7.53 -3.01
C ILE A 162 -11.29 6.64 -3.18
N VAL A 163 -11.78 6.44 -4.40
CA VAL A 163 -12.96 5.59 -4.66
C VAL A 163 -12.68 4.14 -4.23
N VAL A 164 -11.48 3.61 -4.51
CA VAL A 164 -11.06 2.28 -4.04
C VAL A 164 -11.00 2.23 -2.51
N GLY A 165 -10.38 3.23 -1.88
CA GLY A 165 -10.25 3.31 -0.43
C GLY A 165 -11.58 3.37 0.31
N LEU A 166 -12.54 4.13 -0.21
CA LEU A 166 -13.88 4.23 0.36
C LEU A 166 -14.67 2.92 0.22
N ALA A 167 -14.52 2.21 -0.90
CA ALA A 167 -15.13 0.90 -1.08
C ALA A 167 -14.54 -0.16 -0.12
N PHE A 168 -13.22 -0.14 0.06
CA PHE A 168 -12.52 -0.99 1.04
C PHE A 168 -13.06 -0.74 2.46
N ALA A 169 -13.07 0.53 2.88
CA ALA A 169 -13.52 0.95 4.21
C ALA A 169 -15.01 0.67 4.47
N PHE A 170 -15.84 0.73 3.43
CA PHE A 170 -17.25 0.36 3.52
C PHE A 170 -17.41 -1.12 3.91
N VAL A 171 -16.73 -2.02 3.19
CA VAL A 171 -16.78 -3.46 3.47
C VAL A 171 -16.20 -3.77 4.84
N GLU A 172 -15.08 -3.15 5.19
CA GLU A 172 -14.43 -3.31 6.49
C GLU A 172 -15.36 -2.89 7.65
N THR A 173 -16.08 -1.78 7.49
CA THR A 173 -17.05 -1.29 8.48
C THR A 173 -18.24 -2.24 8.65
N ILE A 174 -18.80 -2.74 7.56
CA ILE A 174 -19.94 -3.69 7.60
C ILE A 174 -19.51 -5.00 8.28
N ILE A 175 -18.34 -5.52 7.91
CA ILE A 175 -17.85 -6.78 8.47
C ILE A 175 -17.49 -6.62 9.94
N TYR A 176 -16.95 -5.47 10.34
CA TYR A 176 -16.74 -5.17 11.75
C TYR A 176 -18.05 -5.24 12.54
N ALA A 177 -19.11 -4.59 12.05
CA ALA A 177 -20.42 -4.60 12.71
C ALA A 177 -21.04 -6.00 12.78
N ILE A 178 -20.88 -6.82 11.73
CA ILE A 178 -21.31 -8.22 11.73
C ILE A 178 -20.54 -9.02 12.79
N ASN A 179 -19.23 -8.85 12.86
CA ASN A 179 -18.38 -9.58 13.81
C ASN A 179 -18.65 -9.19 15.27
N THR A 180 -19.02 -7.93 15.54
CA THR A 180 -19.41 -7.48 16.88
C THR A 180 -20.85 -7.81 17.23
N GLY A 181 -21.68 -8.21 16.24
CA GLY A 181 -23.11 -8.44 16.42
C GLY A 181 -23.91 -7.15 16.67
N ASP A 182 -23.31 -5.98 16.41
CA ASP A 182 -23.91 -4.68 16.70
C ASP A 182 -23.90 -3.81 15.44
N MET A 183 -25.06 -3.72 14.78
CA MET A 183 -25.22 -2.86 13.59
C MET A 183 -25.26 -1.37 13.92
N ALA A 184 -25.47 -0.99 15.19
CA ALA A 184 -25.46 0.43 15.58
C ALA A 184 -24.06 1.05 15.47
N ILE A 185 -22.99 0.22 15.48
CA ILE A 185 -21.61 0.68 15.36
C ILE A 185 -21.22 1.13 13.94
N VAL A 186 -22.01 0.77 12.93
CA VAL A 186 -21.71 1.07 11.51
C VAL A 186 -21.55 2.58 11.30
N LEU A 187 -22.50 3.37 11.81
CA LEU A 187 -22.51 4.82 11.63
C LEU A 187 -21.33 5.53 12.33
N PRO A 188 -21.10 5.35 13.65
CA PRO A 188 -19.98 5.99 14.32
C PRO A 188 -18.61 5.52 13.78
N ARG A 189 -18.49 4.24 13.38
CA ARG A 189 -17.27 3.75 12.73
C ARG A 189 -17.06 4.40 11.38
N ALA A 190 -18.08 4.43 10.52
CA ALA A 190 -17.98 5.05 9.19
C ALA A 190 -17.57 6.52 9.26
N LEU A 191 -18.02 7.27 10.27
CA LEU A 191 -17.64 8.68 10.44
C LEU A 191 -16.16 8.89 10.79
N LEU A 192 -15.49 7.88 11.35
CA LEU A 192 -14.09 7.96 11.79
C LEU A 192 -13.13 7.23 10.84
N THR A 193 -13.47 6.00 10.43
CA THR A 193 -12.61 5.16 9.59
C THR A 193 -12.63 5.59 8.13
N MET A 194 -13.80 5.94 7.56
CA MET A 194 -13.89 6.32 6.14
C MET A 194 -13.01 7.54 5.79
N PRO A 195 -12.98 8.63 6.59
CA PRO A 195 -12.04 9.73 6.35
C PRO A 195 -10.57 9.28 6.38
N ILE A 196 -10.19 8.36 7.26
CA ILE A 196 -8.81 7.84 7.32
C ILE A 196 -8.48 7.10 6.01
N HIS A 197 -9.33 6.18 5.55
CA HIS A 197 -9.09 5.48 4.29
C HIS A 197 -9.12 6.41 3.08
N LEU A 198 -9.95 7.45 3.09
CA LEU A 198 -9.92 8.51 2.08
C LEU A 198 -8.56 9.21 2.07
N ILE A 199 -8.04 9.60 3.24
CA ILE A 199 -6.74 10.27 3.36
C ILE A 199 -5.61 9.34 2.92
N CYS A 200 -5.53 8.11 3.44
CA CYS A 200 -4.49 7.15 3.04
C CYS A 200 -4.50 6.90 1.53
N SER A 201 -5.69 6.67 0.96
CA SER A 201 -5.80 6.36 -0.46
C SER A 201 -5.61 7.58 -1.34
N GLY A 202 -5.94 8.79 -0.87
CA GLY A 202 -5.63 10.02 -1.59
C GLY A 202 -4.15 10.44 -1.51
N ILE A 203 -3.47 10.17 -0.38
CA ILE A 203 -2.00 10.27 -0.26
C ILE A 203 -1.39 9.34 -1.30
N PHE A 204 -1.75 8.05 -1.26
CA PHE A 204 -1.26 7.06 -2.22
C PHE A 204 -1.55 7.49 -3.67
N GLY A 205 -2.78 7.90 -3.97
CA GLY A 205 -3.21 8.30 -5.31
C GLY A 205 -2.46 9.51 -5.88
N TYR A 206 -2.02 10.45 -5.04
CA TYR A 206 -1.17 11.56 -5.48
C TYR A 206 0.18 11.03 -5.99
N TYR A 207 0.84 10.19 -5.20
CA TYR A 207 2.14 9.63 -5.58
C TYR A 207 2.02 8.63 -6.75
N TYR A 208 0.95 7.84 -6.79
CA TYR A 208 0.64 6.98 -7.93
C TYR A 208 0.46 7.81 -9.22
N GLY A 209 -0.26 8.94 -9.16
CA GLY A 209 -0.36 9.86 -10.28
C GLY A 209 1.00 10.42 -10.71
N LEU A 210 1.86 10.84 -9.77
CA LEU A 210 3.23 11.27 -10.11
C LEU A 210 4.01 10.17 -10.84
N ALA A 211 3.85 8.92 -10.42
CA ALA A 211 4.45 7.75 -11.05
C ALA A 211 3.91 7.54 -12.47
N SER A 212 2.58 7.51 -12.66
CA SER A 212 1.92 7.35 -13.97
C SER A 212 2.32 8.45 -14.97
N PHE A 213 2.62 9.65 -14.50
CA PHE A 213 3.06 10.79 -15.30
C PHE A 213 4.56 11.08 -15.20
N ALA A 214 5.39 10.11 -14.78
CA ALA A 214 6.84 10.27 -14.58
C ALA A 214 7.56 10.86 -15.82
N LYS A 215 7.31 10.30 -17.00
CA LYS A 215 7.94 10.74 -18.26
C LYS A 215 7.67 12.23 -18.58
N PRO A 216 6.41 12.70 -18.68
CA PRO A 216 6.13 14.09 -18.95
C PRO A 216 6.57 15.03 -17.82
N ILE A 217 6.50 14.61 -16.54
CA ILE A 217 6.96 15.42 -15.39
C ILE A 217 8.47 15.63 -15.44
N LEU A 218 9.27 14.57 -15.61
CA LEU A 218 10.73 14.68 -15.67
C LEU A 218 11.20 15.52 -16.86
N ALA A 219 10.53 15.38 -18.02
CA ALA A 219 10.78 16.23 -19.17
C ALA A 219 10.44 17.70 -18.87
N ALA A 220 9.43 17.95 -18.04
CA ALA A 220 9.06 19.27 -17.56
C ALA A 220 10.14 19.91 -16.70
N GLU A 221 10.58 19.20 -15.68
CA GLU A 221 11.51 19.71 -14.66
C GLU A 221 12.96 19.85 -15.13
N CYS A 222 13.42 19.01 -16.08
CA CYS A 222 14.77 19.12 -16.64
C CYS A 222 15.02 20.47 -17.36
N LYS A 223 13.97 21.10 -17.91
CA LYS A 223 14.07 22.43 -18.53
C LYS A 223 13.97 23.58 -17.52
N GLU A 224 13.24 23.39 -16.43
CA GLU A 224 13.09 24.42 -15.37
C GLU A 224 14.15 24.33 -14.26
N LYS A 225 15.12 23.39 -14.38
CA LYS A 225 16.22 23.17 -13.42
C LYS A 225 15.76 22.93 -11.98
N LYS A 226 14.55 22.43 -11.78
CA LYS A 226 13.92 22.33 -10.45
C LYS A 226 14.19 21.02 -9.71
N TYR A 227 14.63 19.96 -10.40
CA TYR A 227 14.86 18.65 -9.76
C TYR A 227 16.33 18.24 -9.68
N GLN A 228 16.75 17.93 -8.46
CA GLN A 228 17.90 17.09 -8.16
C GLN A 228 17.34 15.74 -7.70
N ILE A 229 17.48 14.69 -8.51
CA ILE A 229 17.20 13.31 -8.08
C ILE A 229 18.10 13.04 -6.88
N LYS A 230 17.53 12.89 -5.67
CA LYS A 230 18.31 12.70 -4.43
C LYS A 230 19.13 11.41 -4.47
N PHE A 231 18.71 10.42 -5.24
CA PHE A 231 19.37 9.12 -5.40
C PHE A 231 20.12 8.99 -6.74
N LYS A 232 21.07 9.90 -6.99
CA LYS A 232 21.95 9.82 -8.18
C LYS A 232 22.73 8.50 -8.31
N TRP A 233 22.96 7.75 -7.23
CA TRP A 233 23.76 6.53 -7.27
C TRP A 233 23.02 5.28 -7.76
N PHE A 234 21.70 5.20 -7.57
CA PHE A 234 20.95 3.95 -7.79
C PHE A 234 20.79 3.60 -9.27
N HIS A 235 20.56 4.60 -10.13
CA HIS A 235 20.44 4.37 -11.59
C HIS A 235 21.77 3.99 -12.27
N THR A 236 22.91 4.34 -11.69
CA THR A 236 24.24 4.02 -12.24
C THR A 236 24.58 2.54 -12.06
N ILE A 237 24.12 1.94 -10.96
CA ILE A 237 24.35 0.52 -10.65
C ILE A 237 23.39 -0.39 -11.44
N LEU A 238 22.13 0.02 -11.62
CA LEU A 238 21.08 -0.85 -12.18
C LEU A 238 20.78 -0.66 -13.68
N ARG A 239 21.46 0.26 -14.39
CA ARG A 239 21.21 0.56 -15.83
C ARG A 239 19.73 0.80 -16.20
N MET A 240 18.91 1.25 -15.25
CA MET A 240 17.49 1.53 -15.46
C MET A 240 17.27 2.94 -16.04
N LYS A 241 16.15 3.14 -16.74
CA LYS A 241 15.77 4.48 -17.23
C LYS A 241 15.39 5.36 -16.03
N LYS A 242 15.71 6.66 -16.12
CA LYS A 242 15.37 7.64 -15.07
C LYS A 242 13.87 7.75 -14.78
N SER A 243 13.03 7.54 -15.79
CA SER A 243 11.56 7.51 -15.62
C SER A 243 11.13 6.36 -14.73
N ASP A 244 11.71 5.19 -14.93
CA ASP A 244 11.30 3.95 -14.28
C ASP A 244 11.74 3.99 -12.80
N VAL A 245 12.95 4.51 -12.53
CA VAL A 245 13.42 4.75 -11.15
C VAL A 245 12.53 5.77 -10.41
N TYR A 246 12.09 6.83 -11.10
CA TYR A 246 11.21 7.83 -10.50
C TYR A 246 9.81 7.26 -10.24
N GLU A 247 9.28 6.44 -11.15
CA GLU A 247 8.01 5.74 -11.00
C GLU A 247 8.00 4.89 -9.73
N GLU A 248 8.98 3.99 -9.59
CA GLU A 248 9.15 3.12 -8.42
C GLU A 248 9.35 3.92 -7.12
N GLU A 249 10.19 4.96 -7.16
CA GLU A 249 10.42 5.82 -5.99
C GLU A 249 9.11 6.46 -5.49
N LYS A 250 8.25 6.91 -6.41
CA LYS A 250 6.98 7.54 -6.04
C LYS A 250 5.97 6.53 -5.52
N ILE A 251 5.86 5.36 -6.13
CA ILE A 251 4.98 4.29 -5.62
C ILE A 251 5.39 3.89 -4.20
N ALA A 252 6.69 3.67 -3.96
CA ALA A 252 7.22 3.38 -2.64
C ALA A 252 6.95 4.50 -1.62
N GLN A 253 7.20 5.77 -2.00
CA GLN A 253 6.89 6.94 -1.15
C GLN A 253 5.40 7.00 -0.78
N GLY A 254 4.51 6.78 -1.75
CA GLY A 254 3.07 6.76 -1.53
C GLY A 254 2.64 5.68 -0.54
N LEU A 255 3.11 4.44 -0.74
CA LEU A 255 2.80 3.31 0.14
C LEU A 255 3.29 3.53 1.56
N VAL A 256 4.54 4.00 1.73
CA VAL A 256 5.10 4.28 3.05
C VAL A 256 4.31 5.38 3.76
N MET A 257 4.02 6.50 3.08
CA MET A 257 3.29 7.61 3.70
C MET A 257 1.85 7.23 4.08
N ALA A 258 1.15 6.49 3.21
CA ALA A 258 -0.19 5.99 3.49
C ALA A 258 -0.18 5.00 4.68
N THR A 259 0.77 4.06 4.69
CA THR A 259 0.93 3.08 5.77
C THR A 259 1.20 3.75 7.11
N LEU A 260 2.08 4.74 7.15
CA LEU A 260 2.40 5.46 8.38
C LEU A 260 1.19 6.23 8.92
N PHE A 261 0.44 6.92 8.05
CA PHE A 261 -0.78 7.61 8.45
C PHE A 261 -1.84 6.63 8.97
N HIS A 262 -2.05 5.52 8.27
CA HIS A 262 -2.98 4.47 8.66
C HIS A 262 -2.59 3.86 10.01
N THR A 263 -1.33 3.45 10.17
CA THR A 263 -0.78 2.89 11.41
C THR A 263 -0.99 3.85 12.57
N ALA A 264 -0.67 5.14 12.39
CA ALA A 264 -0.87 6.15 13.41
C ALA A 264 -2.35 6.27 13.83
N ALA A 265 -3.27 6.27 12.86
CA ALA A 265 -4.69 6.35 13.16
C ALA A 265 -5.21 5.10 13.90
N ASN A 266 -4.78 3.90 13.50
CA ASN A 266 -5.16 2.65 14.15
C ASN A 266 -4.61 2.57 15.59
N ILE A 267 -3.38 3.03 15.83
CA ILE A 267 -2.83 3.15 17.19
C ILE A 267 -3.68 4.08 18.05
N LEU A 268 -4.12 5.23 17.52
CA LEU A 268 -4.97 6.15 18.28
C LEU A 268 -6.34 5.54 18.62
N PHE A 269 -6.92 4.75 17.72
CA PHE A 269 -8.16 4.01 18.02
C PHE A 269 -7.94 2.97 19.10
N GLU A 270 -6.87 2.17 19.00
CA GLU A 270 -6.57 1.11 19.97
C GLU A 270 -6.31 1.68 21.37
N LEU A 271 -5.66 2.85 21.46
CA LEU A 271 -5.42 3.55 22.71
C LEU A 271 -6.67 4.30 23.25
N ASN A 272 -7.83 4.18 22.59
CA ASN A 272 -9.06 4.92 22.92
C ASN A 272 -8.89 6.45 22.88
N LEU A 273 -7.95 6.95 22.07
CA LEU A 273 -7.64 8.37 21.88
C LEU A 273 -8.37 8.96 20.67
N ALA A 274 -9.64 8.59 20.48
CA ALA A 274 -10.45 9.00 19.32
C ALA A 274 -10.58 10.53 19.18
N TYR A 275 -10.49 11.28 20.29
CA TYR A 275 -10.50 12.74 20.28
C TYR A 275 -9.24 13.35 19.64
N ILE A 276 -8.11 12.65 19.65
CA ILE A 276 -6.86 13.03 18.94
C ILE A 276 -6.94 12.62 17.47
N THR A 277 -7.69 11.57 17.15
CA THR A 277 -7.91 11.13 15.76
C THR A 277 -8.62 12.21 14.93
N VAL A 278 -9.52 12.99 15.51
CA VAL A 278 -10.22 14.07 14.80
C VAL A 278 -9.26 15.16 14.27
N PRO A 279 -8.37 15.77 15.10
CA PRO A 279 -7.30 16.63 14.60
C PRO A 279 -6.41 15.97 13.53
N LEU A 280 -6.05 14.70 13.71
CA LEU A 280 -5.26 13.95 12.72
C LEU A 280 -5.99 13.86 11.36
N ILE A 281 -7.29 13.56 11.38
CA ILE A 281 -8.14 13.56 10.17
C ILE A 281 -8.15 14.94 9.52
N VAL A 282 -8.32 16.01 10.29
CA VAL A 282 -8.32 17.39 9.76
C VAL A 282 -6.99 17.70 9.07
N ILE A 283 -5.86 17.37 9.69
CA ILE A 283 -4.53 17.54 9.10
C ILE A 283 -4.41 16.72 7.81
N GLY A 284 -4.88 15.48 7.82
CA GLY A 284 -4.90 14.63 6.63
C GLY A 284 -5.74 15.22 5.49
N LEU A 285 -6.93 15.73 5.77
CA LEU A 285 -7.78 16.39 4.77
C LEU A 285 -7.15 17.68 4.21
N MET A 286 -6.43 18.43 5.04
CA MET A 286 -5.63 19.56 4.57
C MET A 286 -4.50 19.11 3.63
N ALA A 287 -3.81 18.00 3.94
CA ALA A 287 -2.79 17.42 3.08
C ALA A 287 -3.37 16.97 1.73
N ILE A 288 -4.56 16.36 1.72
CA ILE A 288 -5.27 15.99 0.49
C ILE A 288 -5.62 17.21 -0.35
N THR A 289 -6.12 18.27 0.29
CA THR A 289 -6.44 19.54 -0.40
C THR A 289 -5.17 20.15 -1.02
N TYR A 290 -4.04 20.07 -0.31
CA TYR A 290 -2.74 20.49 -0.84
C TYR A 290 -2.33 19.65 -2.05
N TYR A 291 -2.49 18.32 -2.01
CA TYR A 291 -2.17 17.46 -3.15
C TYR A 291 -3.03 17.71 -4.38
N TYR A 292 -4.33 18.00 -4.22
CA TYR A 292 -5.18 18.44 -5.33
C TYR A 292 -4.74 19.79 -5.93
N LYS A 293 -4.27 20.72 -5.08
CA LYS A 293 -3.74 21.99 -5.57
C LYS A 293 -2.45 21.80 -6.37
N GLU A 294 -1.56 20.94 -5.88
CA GLU A 294 -0.29 20.63 -6.54
C GLU A 294 -0.52 19.82 -7.84
N SER A 295 -1.46 18.87 -7.86
CA SER A 295 -1.82 18.13 -9.07
C SER A 295 -2.33 19.07 -10.17
N HIS A 296 -3.14 20.07 -9.82
CA HIS A 296 -3.59 21.09 -10.76
C HIS A 296 -2.42 21.95 -11.29
N PHE A 297 -1.44 22.28 -10.45
CA PHE A 297 -0.25 22.99 -10.88
C PHE A 297 0.54 22.16 -11.91
N ILE A 298 0.77 20.87 -11.62
CA ILE A 298 1.43 19.92 -12.52
C ILE A 298 0.68 19.80 -13.84
N TYR A 299 -0.65 19.66 -13.81
CA TYR A 299 -1.47 19.60 -15.03
C TYR A 299 -1.26 20.82 -15.93
N ARG A 300 -1.25 22.04 -15.36
CA ARG A 300 -0.99 23.28 -16.12
C ARG A 300 0.42 23.28 -16.72
N LEU A 301 1.42 22.80 -15.98
CA LEU A 301 2.81 22.70 -16.44
C LEU A 301 2.93 21.76 -17.65
N LEU A 302 2.24 20.62 -17.61
CA LEU A 302 2.24 19.62 -18.69
C LEU A 302 1.48 20.11 -19.93
N ARG A 303 0.36 20.83 -19.75
CA ARG A 303 -0.46 21.32 -20.86
C ARG A 303 0.18 22.46 -21.65
N LYS A 304 0.95 23.34 -21.01
CA LYS A 304 1.68 24.44 -21.69
C LYS A 304 2.72 23.96 -22.72
N ARG A 305 2.96 22.65 -22.82
CA ARG A 305 3.97 22.04 -23.70
C ARG A 305 3.41 21.22 -24.85
N LYS A 306 2.09 21.00 -24.90
CA LYS A 306 1.42 20.47 -26.10
C LYS A 306 1.15 21.62 -27.06
#